data_AF-A0A1M7Y1W0-F1
#
_entry.id   AF-A0A1M7Y1W0-F1
#
_cell.length_a   1.000
_cell.length_b   1.000
_cell.length_c   1.000
_cell.angle_alpha   90.00
_cell.angle_beta   90.00
_cell.angle_gamma   90.00
#
_symmetry.space_group_name_H-M   'P 1'
#
loop_
_entity.id
_entity.type
_entity.pdbx_description
1 polymer ?
#
loop_
_entity_poly.entity_id
_entity_poly.type
_entity_poly.pdbx_seq_one_letter_code
_entity_poly.pdbx_strand_id
1 'polypeptide(L)' 'MKLLVLLIGMVLVLEGMPYVAAPEAMREWLAKLSKMPVSQLRAFGLFAMVLGLIICAVAQNTSILD' A
#
# COMPACT_ATOMS: atom_id res chain seq x y z
N MET A 1 2.61 -13.41 -16.81
CA MET A 1 2.82 -12.02 -17.28
C MET A 1 1.56 -11.15 -17.18
N LYS A 2 0.40 -11.57 -17.72
CA LYS A 2 -0.86 -10.80 -17.63
C LYS A 2 -1.27 -10.42 -16.20
N LEU A 3 -1.21 -11.38 -15.26
CA LEU A 3 -1.53 -11.14 -13.84
C LEU A 3 -0.62 -10.11 -13.17
N LEU A 4 0.67 -10.12 -13.50
CA LEU A 4 1.64 -9.16 -12.94
C LEU A 4 1.35 -7.74 -13.42
N VAL A 5 1.04 -7.58 -14.71
CA VAL A 5 0.65 -6.27 -15.28
C VAL A 5 -0.68 -5.78 -14.67
N LEU A 6 -1.65 -6.68 -14.48
CA LEU A 6 -2.92 -6.34 -13.83
C LEU A 6 -2.72 -5.91 -12.37
N LEU A 7 -1.90 -6.64 -11.60
CA LEU A 7 -1.56 -6.28 -10.22
C LEU A 7 -0.93 -4.89 -10.13
N ILE A 8 0.04 -4.61 -11.00
CA ILE A 8 0.67 -3.27 -11.06
C ILE A 8 -0.40 -2.20 -11.38
N GLY A 9 -1.28 -2.46 -12.34
CA GLY A 9 -2.38 -1.55 -12.68
C GLY A 9 -3.32 -1.30 -11.50
N MET A 10 -3.72 -2.34 -10.78
CA MET A 10 -4.58 -2.23 -9.60
C MET A 10 -3.92 -1.42 -8.48
N VAL A 11 -2.63 -1.65 -8.21
CA VAL A 11 -1.87 -0.86 -7.23
C VAL A 11 -1.85 0.61 -7.63
N LEU A 12 -1.62 0.94 -8.91
CA LEU A 12 -1.64 2.33 -9.38
C LEU A 12 -3.02 2.99 -9.23
N VAL A 13 -4.11 2.26 -9.48
CA VAL A 13 -5.48 2.78 -9.28
C VAL A 13 -5.75 3.03 -7.80
N LEU A 14 -5.40 2.09 -6.93
CA LEU A 14 -5.60 2.24 -5.48
C LEU A 14 -4.73 3.35 -4.89
N GLU A 15 -3.46 3.43 -5.26
CA GLU A 15 -2.55 4.50 -4.84
C GLU A 15 -2.97 5.86 -5.40
N GLY A 16 -3.53 5.90 -6.62
CA GLY A 16 -4.01 7.12 -7.26
C GLY A 16 -5.34 7.64 -6.70
N MET A 17 -6.20 6.75 -6.18
CA MET A 17 -7.55 7.10 -5.71
C MET A 17 -7.55 8.21 -4.64
N PRO A 18 -6.73 8.17 -3.56
CA PRO A 18 -6.69 9.23 -2.56
C PRO A 18 -6.40 10.61 -3.14
N TYR A 19 -5.54 10.69 -4.16
CA TYR A 19 -5.18 11.95 -4.81
C TYR A 19 -6.34 12.56 -5.60
N VAL A 20 -7.24 11.73 -6.14
CA VAL A 20 -8.41 12.20 -6.89
C VAL A 20 -9.60 12.46 -5.97
N ALA A 21 -9.84 11.57 -5.01
CA ALA A 21 -11.01 11.62 -4.13
C ALA A 21 -10.87 12.65 -3.00
N ALA A 22 -9.66 12.84 -2.46
CA ALA A 22 -9.41 13.73 -1.32
C ALA A 22 -7.99 14.34 -1.36
N PRO A 23 -7.70 15.22 -2.34
CA PRO A 23 -6.36 15.77 -2.56
C PRO A 23 -5.82 16.60 -1.38
N GLU A 24 -6.68 17.34 -0.67
CA GLU A 24 -6.28 18.16 0.49
C GLU A 24 -5.83 17.28 1.65
N ALA A 25 -6.59 16.23 1.96
CA ALA A 25 -6.25 15.27 3.01
C ALA A 25 -4.94 14.54 2.68
N MET A 26 -4.73 14.17 1.41
CA MET A 26 -3.50 13.52 0.98
C MET A 26 -2.29 14.45 1.10
N ARG A 27 -2.43 15.73 0.73
CA ARG A 27 -1.37 16.74 0.92
C ARG A 27 -1.01 16.93 2.39
N GLU A 28 -2.00 17.02 3.26
CA GLU A 28 -1.76 17.15 4.71
C GLU A 28 -1.05 15.90 5.27
N TRP A 29 -1.47 14.71 4.83
CA TRP A 29 -0.88 13.45 5.25
C TRP A 29 0.59 13.32 4.82
N LEU A 30 0.90 13.67 3.57
CA LEU A 30 2.27 13.72 3.07
C LEU A 30 3.13 14.75 3.82
N ALA A 31 2.57 15.91 4.16
CA ALA A 31 3.27 16.91 4.96
C ALA A 31 3.60 16.42 6.38
N LYS A 32 2.71 15.61 6.98
CA LYS A 32 2.97 14.95 8.27
C LYS A 32 4.06 13.89 8.15
N LEU A 33 4.00 13.05 7.11
CA LEU A 33 5.03 12.03 6.84
C LEU A 33 6.41 12.64 6.64
N SER A 34 6.51 13.74 5.90
CA SER A 34 7.78 14.43 5.66
C SER A 34 8.42 15.00 6.93
N LYS A 35 7.65 15.20 8.00
CA LYS A 35 8.14 15.68 9.30
C LYS A 35 8.49 14.54 10.26
N MET A 36 8.15 13.29 9.94
CA MET A 36 8.46 12.14 10.79
C MET A 36 9.96 11.82 10.76
N PRO A 37 10.55 11.37 11.89
CA PRO A 37 11.92 10.92 11.91
C PRO A 37 12.08 9.66 11.04
N VAL A 38 13.25 9.52 10.42
CA VAL A 38 13.56 8.41 9.50
C VAL A 38 13.36 7.04 10.16
N SER A 39 13.63 6.91 11.46
CA SER A 39 13.41 5.67 12.21
C SER A 39 11.94 5.26 12.24
N GLN A 40 11.03 6.20 12.44
CA GLN A 40 9.59 5.95 12.47
C GLN A 40 9.06 5.66 11.07
N LEU A 41 9.56 6.35 10.03
CA LEU A 41 9.20 6.06 8.65
C LEU A 41 9.63 4.64 8.22
N ARG A 42 10.82 4.20 8.65
CA ARG A 42 11.30 2.82 8.44
C ARG A 42 10.44 1.80 9.16
N ALA A 43 10.07 2.06 10.42
CA ALA A 43 9.19 1.17 11.18
C ALA A 43 7.80 1.05 10.54
N PHE A 44 7.24 2.17 10.08
CA PHE A 44 5.96 2.20 9.36
C PHE A 44 6.04 1.40 8.05
N GLY A 45 7.09 1.61 7.26
CA GLY A 45 7.33 0.84 6.03
C GLY A 45 7.49 -0.66 6.29
N LEU A 46 8.27 -1.03 7.31
CA LEU A 46 8.44 -2.43 7.70
C LEU A 46 7.11 -3.07 8.13
N PHE A 47 6.32 -2.35 8.92
CA PHE A 47 5.00 -2.82 9.35
C PHE A 47 4.06 -3.04 8.14
N ALA A 48 4.03 -2.10 7.20
CA ALA A 48 3.24 -2.23 5.96
C ALA A 48 3.71 -3.43 5.12
N MET A 49 5.03 -3.64 5.00
CA MET A 49 5.59 -4.80 4.28
C MET A 49 5.21 -6.12 4.94
N VAL A 50 5.33 -6.22 6.27
CA VAL A 50 4.97 -7.44 7.02
C VAL A 50 3.48 -7.74 6.89
N LEU A 51 2.62 -6.72 7.02
CA LEU A 51 1.18 -6.89 6.78
C LEU A 51 0.89 -7.37 5.36
N GLY A 52 1.53 -6.77 4.35
CA GLY A 52 1.40 -7.20 2.95
C GLY A 52 1.82 -8.66 2.75
N LEU A 53 2.93 -9.08 3.36
CA LEU A 53 3.39 -10.47 3.32
C LEU A 53 2.41 -11.43 4.00
N ILE A 54 1.83 -11.06 5.14
CA ILE A 54 0.80 -11.86 5.82
C ILE A 54 -0.42 -12.01 4.94
N ILE A 55 -0.91 -10.92 4.31
CA ILE A 55 -2.05 -10.97 3.39
C ILE A 55 -1.74 -11.90 2.22
N CYS A 56 -0.56 -11.77 1.59
CA CYS A 56 -0.15 -12.66 0.51
C CYS A 56 -0.04 -14.12 0.95
N ALA A 57 0.45 -14.39 2.16
CA ALA A 57 0.57 -15.74 2.70
C ALA A 57 -0.81 -16.35 3.01
N VAL A 58 -1.73 -15.58 3.59
CA VAL A 58 -3.11 -16.02 3.84
C VAL A 58 -3.82 -16.26 2.51
N ALA A 59 -3.76 -15.32 1.57
CA ALA A 59 -4.41 -15.44 0.27
C ALA A 59 -3.92 -16.66 -0.54
N GLN A 60 -2.62 -16.99 -0.45
CA GLN A 60 -2.06 -18.18 -1.12
C GLN A 60 -2.42 -19.50 -0.42
N ASN A 61 -2.51 -19.52 0.91
CA ASN A 61 -2.83 -20.74 1.66
C ASN A 61 -4.32 -21.05 1.71
N THR A 62 -5.16 -20.11 1.27
CA THR A 62 -6.60 -20.22 1.37
C THR A 62 -7.15 -20.63 0.01
N SER A 63 -7.58 -21.89 -0.12
CA SER A 63 -8.28 -22.49 -1.29
C SER A 63 -9.64 -21.82 -1.62
N ILE A 64 -9.91 -20.60 -1.12
CA ILE A 64 -11.13 -19.83 -1.39
C ILE A 64 -11.08 -19.15 -2.77
N LEU A 65 -9.91 -19.09 -3.41
CA LEU A 65 -9.73 -18.50 -4.75
C LEU A 65 -9.51 -19.55 -5.87
N ASP A 66 -9.68 -20.84 -5.57
CA ASP A 66 -9.76 -21.92 -6.57
C ASP A 66 -11.21 -22.08 -7.09
#